data_AF-A0A8H9FWF8-F1
#
_entry.id   AF-A0A8H9FWF8-F1
#
_cell.length_a   1.000
_cell.length_b   1.000
_cell.length_c   1.000
_cell.angle_alpha   90.00
_cell.angle_beta   90.00
_cell.angle_gamma   90.00
#
_symmetry.space_group_name_H-M   'P 1'
#
loop_
_entity.id
_entity.type
_entity.pdbx_description
1 polymer ?
#
loop_
_entity_poly.entity_id
_entity_poly.type
_entity_poly.pdbx_seq_one_letter_code
_entity_poly.pdbx_strand_id
1 'polypeptide(L)'
;MNEVKIFFIIIGTFFMREQPTLVAEKAIISIDPQKKEVVITQHNLISTSEEQDVSKTEELLKLKNKEINWVEELTPFKNKSLQVQENGNSVSLTLSFQYDDPKDLEAINIGYNDSEYSVFLEEKLVAKSGNSQISEPYVVFKENAPFSFEVGIFDEWLDPNSTTPKFNPEFIGQPLVMKKSDAIKGKSLSQISEAAKYGTPPSYVKNGLNLFFAEDQDFLLLNEEVELEVSYLDNNTVLIPIEDAGINVAGLNKGDNYFVYQVDEMNGNLTLLPSDKSGNILKDKQPLYFSTIPKEG
;
A
#
# COMPACT_ATOMS: atom_id res chain seq x y z
N MET A 1 -4.75 0.31 -17.81
CA MET A 1 -4.51 -0.96 -17.09
C MET A 1 -4.63 -0.61 -15.63
N ASN A 2 -5.60 -1.18 -14.91
CA ASN A 2 -5.69 -0.93 -13.47
C ASN A 2 -4.46 -1.57 -12.84
N GLU A 3 -3.66 -0.77 -12.14
CA GLU A 3 -2.52 -1.26 -11.38
C GLU A 3 -3.02 -2.23 -10.31
N VAL A 4 -2.43 -3.43 -10.24
CA VAL A 4 -2.77 -4.42 -9.22
C VAL A 4 -2.19 -3.93 -7.90
N LYS A 5 -3.03 -3.34 -7.04
CA LYS A 5 -2.57 -2.72 -5.79
C LYS A 5 -2.55 -3.67 -4.59
N ILE A 6 -3.36 -4.73 -4.64
CA ILE A 6 -3.50 -5.71 -3.56
C ILE A 6 -3.17 -7.09 -4.10
N PHE A 7 -2.15 -7.72 -3.51
CA PHE A 7 -1.74 -9.08 -3.77
C PHE A 7 -2.17 -9.94 -2.57
N PHE A 8 -3.11 -10.86 -2.77
CA PHE A 8 -3.73 -11.61 -1.68
C PHE A 8 -2.76 -12.43 -0.83
N ILE A 9 -1.56 -12.74 -1.32
CA ILE A 9 -0.52 -13.43 -0.56
C ILE A 9 0.41 -12.49 0.20
N ILE A 10 0.51 -11.21 -0.15
CA ILE A 10 1.43 -10.25 0.47
C ILE A 10 0.69 -9.43 1.54
N ILE A 11 1.00 -9.67 2.82
CA ILE A 11 0.22 -9.12 3.93
C ILE A 11 0.22 -7.60 3.91
N GLY A 12 1.39 -7.00 3.72
CA GLY A 12 1.59 -5.57 3.73
C GLY A 12 0.76 -4.80 2.69
N THR A 13 0.27 -5.46 1.62
CA THR A 13 -0.58 -4.80 0.62
C THR A 13 -1.97 -4.43 1.15
N PHE A 14 -2.45 -5.08 2.22
CA PHE A 14 -3.68 -4.69 2.91
C PHE A 14 -3.47 -3.58 3.93
N PHE A 15 -2.23 -3.42 4.40
CA PHE A 15 -1.89 -2.60 5.58
C PHE A 15 -0.85 -1.52 5.32
N MET A 16 -0.68 -1.13 4.06
CA MET A 16 0.07 0.06 3.63
C MET A 16 1.58 0.00 3.94
N ARG A 17 2.15 -1.20 4.11
CA ARG A 17 3.58 -1.36 4.43
C ARG A 17 4.46 -0.83 3.31
N GLU A 18 5.43 0.00 3.67
CA GLU A 18 6.44 0.50 2.72
C GLU A 18 7.35 -0.66 2.26
N GLN A 19 7.63 -1.59 3.17
CA GLN A 19 8.29 -2.86 2.88
C GLN A 19 7.55 -3.99 3.57
N PRO A 20 6.68 -4.72 2.85
CA PRO A 20 6.07 -5.94 3.36
C PRO A 20 7.15 -7.00 3.66
N THR A 21 7.09 -7.57 4.85
CA THR A 21 8.01 -8.60 5.35
C THR A 21 7.36 -9.97 5.50
N LEU A 22 6.07 -10.07 5.24
CA LEU A 22 5.28 -11.29 5.36
C LEU A 22 4.52 -11.59 4.07
N VAL A 23 4.65 -12.84 3.63
CA VAL A 23 3.85 -13.42 2.56
C VAL A 23 3.22 -14.72 3.04
N ALA A 24 2.08 -15.10 2.47
CA ALA A 24 1.45 -16.39 2.72
C ALA A 24 1.91 -17.39 1.64
N GLU A 25 2.11 -18.64 2.03
CA GLU A 25 2.29 -19.74 1.07
C GLU A 25 1.11 -19.82 0.09
N LYS A 26 -0.09 -19.56 0.59
CA LYS A 26 -1.30 -19.42 -0.21
C LYS A 26 -2.37 -18.63 0.51
N ALA A 27 -3.31 -18.08 -0.25
CA ALA A 27 -4.51 -17.45 0.25
C ALA A 27 -5.76 -18.07 -0.37
N ILE A 28 -6.80 -18.29 0.43
CA ILE A 28 -8.14 -18.67 -0.04
C ILE A 28 -9.05 -17.45 0.12
N ILE A 29 -9.59 -16.97 -0.99
CA ILE A 29 -10.49 -15.84 -1.05
C ILE A 29 -11.90 -16.41 -1.24
N SER A 30 -12.80 -16.10 -0.32
CA SER A 30 -14.20 -16.52 -0.34
C SER A 30 -15.10 -15.31 -0.38
N ILE A 31 -16.07 -15.31 -1.30
CA ILE A 31 -17.03 -14.23 -1.48
C ILE A 31 -18.42 -14.81 -1.28
N ASP A 32 -19.21 -14.17 -0.41
CA ASP A 32 -20.63 -14.45 -0.25
C ASP A 32 -21.41 -13.23 -0.74
N PRO A 33 -21.92 -13.24 -1.99
CA PRO A 33 -22.69 -12.13 -2.55
C PRO A 33 -24.00 -11.83 -1.82
N GLN A 34 -24.58 -12.82 -1.13
CA GLN A 34 -25.82 -12.65 -0.40
C GLN A 34 -25.59 -11.92 0.92
N LYS A 35 -24.48 -12.25 1.60
CA LYS A 35 -24.05 -11.54 2.82
C LYS A 35 -23.24 -10.28 2.53
N LYS A 36 -22.84 -10.07 1.28
CA LYS A 36 -21.90 -9.03 0.83
C LYS A 36 -20.61 -9.04 1.64
N GLU A 37 -20.05 -10.23 1.80
CA GLU A 37 -18.89 -10.48 2.64
C GLU A 37 -17.75 -11.05 1.79
N VAL A 38 -16.54 -10.61 2.09
CA VAL A 38 -15.29 -11.20 1.61
C VAL A 38 -14.51 -11.69 2.82
N VAL A 39 -13.99 -12.92 2.72
CA VAL A 39 -13.08 -13.51 3.69
C VAL A 39 -11.83 -13.98 2.95
N ILE A 40 -10.66 -13.54 3.41
CA ILE A 40 -9.36 -13.91 2.87
C ILE A 40 -8.62 -14.66 3.97
N THR A 41 -8.37 -15.94 3.75
CA THR A 41 -7.60 -16.78 4.67
C THR A 41 -6.23 -17.04 4.09
N GLN A 42 -5.22 -16.46 4.71
CA GLN A 42 -3.81 -16.65 4.36
C GLN A 42 -3.23 -17.76 5.22
N HIS A 43 -2.74 -18.79 4.55
CA HIS A 43 -2.20 -19.99 5.17
C HIS A 43 -0.68 -19.96 5.17
N ASN A 44 -0.11 -20.32 6.31
CA ASN A 44 1.32 -20.49 6.51
C ASN A 44 2.13 -19.28 6.04
N LEU A 45 2.17 -18.25 6.88
CA LEU A 45 3.01 -17.09 6.63
C LEU A 45 4.49 -17.48 6.59
N ILE A 46 5.23 -16.76 5.75
CA ILE A 46 6.65 -16.89 5.50
C ILE A 46 7.24 -15.48 5.61
N SER A 47 8.36 -15.35 6.31
CA SER A 47 9.09 -14.09 6.39
C SER A 47 9.94 -13.88 5.13
N THR A 48 9.90 -12.68 4.58
CA THR A 48 10.72 -12.24 3.43
C THR A 48 11.93 -11.40 3.86
N SER A 49 12.18 -11.31 5.16
CA SER A 49 13.30 -10.58 5.76
C SER A 49 14.40 -11.51 6.26
N GLU A 50 15.53 -10.96 6.70
CA GLU A 50 16.59 -11.71 7.38
C GLU A 50 16.09 -12.46 8.63
N GLU A 51 15.10 -11.92 9.34
CA GLU A 51 14.44 -12.61 10.45
C GLU A 51 13.43 -13.62 9.91
N GLN A 52 13.85 -14.86 9.76
CA GLN A 52 13.03 -15.94 9.18
C GLN A 52 11.94 -16.45 10.14
N ASP A 53 12.03 -16.17 11.44
CA ASP A 53 11.00 -16.52 12.41
C ASP A 53 9.84 -15.51 12.33
N VAL A 54 8.75 -15.92 11.66
CA VAL A 54 7.55 -15.11 11.49
C VAL A 54 7.05 -14.50 12.80
N SER A 55 7.17 -15.23 13.92
CA SER A 55 6.70 -14.77 15.23
C SER A 55 7.44 -13.53 15.76
N LYS A 56 8.65 -13.26 15.23
CA LYS A 56 9.53 -12.15 15.62
C LYS A 56 9.54 -11.00 14.61
N THR A 57 8.91 -11.17 13.45
CA THR A 57 8.85 -10.12 12.43
C THR A 57 8.13 -8.89 12.97
N GLU A 58 8.67 -7.71 12.66
CA GLU A 58 8.08 -6.43 13.08
C GLU A 58 6.64 -6.28 12.55
N GLU A 59 6.36 -6.76 11.34
CA GLU A 59 5.03 -6.73 10.75
C GLU A 59 4.01 -7.58 11.51
N LEU A 60 4.35 -8.81 11.93
CA LEU A 60 3.44 -9.60 12.76
C LEU A 60 3.17 -8.94 14.11
N LEU A 61 4.21 -8.36 14.72
CA LEU A 61 4.07 -7.65 15.99
C LEU A 61 3.11 -6.45 15.85
N LYS A 62 3.29 -5.62 14.81
CA LYS A 62 2.39 -4.49 14.51
C LYS A 62 0.95 -4.96 14.19
N LEU A 63 0.79 -6.07 13.44
CA LEU A 63 -0.51 -6.71 13.17
C LEU A 63 -1.23 -7.10 14.48
N LYS A 64 -0.53 -7.77 15.40
CA LYS A 64 -1.08 -8.21 16.69
C LYS A 64 -1.43 -7.04 17.61
N ASN A 65 -0.61 -5.99 17.59
CA ASN A 65 -0.81 -4.79 18.41
C ASN A 65 -1.82 -3.80 17.81
N LYS A 66 -2.31 -4.05 16.59
CA LYS A 66 -3.19 -3.14 15.83
C LYS A 66 -2.54 -1.77 15.58
N GLU A 67 -1.24 -1.78 15.29
CA GLU A 67 -0.42 -0.59 15.03
C GLU A 67 -0.23 -0.30 13.53
N ILE A 68 -1.02 -0.96 12.68
CA ILE A 68 -1.04 -0.76 11.23
C ILE A 68 -2.40 -0.25 10.79
N ASN A 69 -2.41 0.56 9.72
CA ASN A 69 -3.64 1.04 9.12
C ASN A 69 -3.95 0.27 7.85
N TRP A 70 -5.25 0.13 7.55
CA TRP A 70 -5.69 -0.40 6.26
C TRP A 70 -5.31 0.56 5.14
N VAL A 71 -4.98 0.02 3.96
CA VAL A 71 -4.76 0.85 2.77
C VAL A 71 -6.02 1.62 2.37
N GLU A 72 -5.83 2.78 1.75
CA GLU A 72 -6.91 3.65 1.29
C GLU A 72 -7.85 2.95 0.30
N GLU A 73 -7.32 2.05 -0.53
CA GLU A 73 -8.09 1.22 -1.46
C GLU A 73 -9.22 0.45 -0.77
N LEU A 74 -9.06 0.14 0.53
CA LEU A 74 -10.08 -0.58 1.28
C LEU A 74 -11.13 0.35 1.93
N THR A 75 -11.08 1.66 1.72
CA THR A 75 -12.04 2.62 2.29
C THR A 75 -13.51 2.27 2.03
N PRO A 76 -13.93 1.80 0.83
CA PRO A 76 -15.33 1.44 0.56
C PRO A 76 -15.87 0.32 1.46
N PHE A 77 -14.99 -0.54 2.00
CA PHE A 77 -15.38 -1.70 2.77
C PHE A 77 -15.69 -1.38 4.24
N LYS A 78 -16.61 -2.12 4.84
CA LYS A 78 -17.05 -1.98 6.24
C LYS A 78 -16.66 -3.19 7.07
N ASN A 79 -16.74 -3.04 8.39
CA ASN A 79 -16.56 -4.14 9.36
C ASN A 79 -15.26 -4.92 9.14
N LYS A 80 -14.19 -4.20 8.77
CA LYS A 80 -12.87 -4.79 8.52
C LYS A 80 -12.36 -5.44 9.79
N SER A 81 -11.91 -6.69 9.68
CA SER A 81 -11.31 -7.41 10.77
C SER A 81 -10.10 -8.20 10.31
N LEU A 82 -9.18 -8.40 11.24
CA LEU A 82 -8.00 -9.25 11.09
C LEU A 82 -7.95 -10.18 12.30
N GLN A 83 -7.72 -11.46 12.04
CA GLN A 83 -7.47 -12.47 13.05
C GLN A 83 -6.14 -13.15 12.75
N VAL A 84 -5.30 -13.29 13.78
CA VAL A 84 -4.04 -14.02 13.74
C VAL A 84 -4.24 -15.37 14.41
N GLN A 85 -3.86 -16.44 13.73
CA GLN A 85 -3.94 -17.82 14.25
C GLN A 85 -2.53 -18.42 14.26
N GLU A 86 -2.08 -18.85 15.43
CA GLU A 86 -0.75 -19.45 15.62
C GLU A 86 -0.93 -20.93 16.00
N ASN A 87 -0.46 -21.82 15.13
CA ASN A 87 -0.54 -23.28 15.30
C ASN A 87 0.86 -23.87 15.27
N GLY A 88 1.53 -23.90 16.43
CA GLY A 88 2.92 -24.33 16.53
C GLY A 88 3.84 -23.36 15.77
N ASN A 89 4.53 -23.85 14.74
CA ASN A 89 5.45 -23.06 13.93
C ASN A 89 4.78 -22.39 12.71
N SER A 90 3.47 -22.52 12.56
CA SER A 90 2.73 -21.91 11.44
C SER A 90 1.85 -20.79 11.94
N VAL A 91 1.94 -19.64 11.27
CA VAL A 91 1.04 -18.51 11.48
C VAL A 91 0.11 -18.41 10.28
N SER A 92 -1.16 -18.16 10.51
CA SER A 92 -2.16 -17.91 9.46
C SER A 92 -2.96 -16.66 9.81
N LEU A 93 -3.41 -15.94 8.79
CA LEU A 93 -4.24 -14.75 8.96
C LEU A 93 -5.61 -14.96 8.34
N THR A 94 -6.62 -14.35 8.94
CA THR A 94 -7.94 -14.22 8.33
C THR A 94 -8.33 -12.76 8.32
N LEU A 95 -8.48 -12.20 7.13
CA LEU A 95 -9.04 -10.88 6.91
C LEU A 95 -10.51 -11.05 6.53
N SER A 96 -11.39 -10.22 7.06
CA SER A 96 -12.77 -10.16 6.62
C SER A 96 -13.26 -8.74 6.52
N PHE A 97 -14.15 -8.49 5.56
CA PHE A 97 -14.80 -7.21 5.40
C PHE A 97 -16.09 -7.34 4.58
N GLN A 98 -16.95 -6.34 4.72
CA GLN A 98 -18.23 -6.24 4.01
C GLN A 98 -18.17 -5.14 2.96
N TYR A 99 -18.93 -5.30 1.88
CA TYR A 99 -19.08 -4.31 0.81
C TYR A 99 -20.55 -3.95 0.61
N ASP A 100 -20.82 -2.77 0.04
CA ASP A 100 -22.19 -2.35 -0.27
C ASP A 100 -22.54 -2.63 -1.75
N ASP A 101 -21.63 -2.31 -2.67
CA ASP A 101 -21.75 -2.53 -4.11
C ASP A 101 -20.73 -3.59 -4.55
N PRO A 102 -21.13 -4.65 -5.29
CA PRO A 102 -20.17 -5.60 -5.87
C PRO A 102 -19.04 -4.96 -6.68
N LYS A 103 -19.24 -3.77 -7.25
CA LYS A 103 -18.17 -3.02 -7.94
C LYS A 103 -17.06 -2.54 -7.01
N ASP A 104 -17.33 -2.38 -5.72
CA ASP A 104 -16.31 -2.01 -4.73
C ASP A 104 -15.20 -3.08 -4.64
N LEU A 105 -15.50 -4.33 -5.04
CA LEU A 105 -14.53 -5.43 -5.08
C LEU A 105 -13.40 -5.20 -6.10
N GLU A 106 -13.56 -4.28 -7.05
CA GLU A 106 -12.49 -3.91 -7.98
C GLU A 106 -11.25 -3.40 -7.25
N ALA A 107 -11.42 -2.78 -6.07
CA ALA A 107 -10.31 -2.31 -5.23
C ALA A 107 -9.39 -3.44 -4.74
N ILE A 108 -9.87 -4.69 -4.71
CA ILE A 108 -9.09 -5.89 -4.39
C ILE A 108 -8.92 -6.80 -5.63
N ASN A 109 -8.98 -6.23 -6.83
CA ASN A 109 -8.79 -6.94 -8.11
C ASN A 109 -9.84 -8.03 -8.41
N ILE A 110 -11.06 -7.88 -7.88
CA ILE A 110 -12.20 -8.73 -8.24
C ILE A 110 -13.20 -7.86 -9.00
N GLY A 111 -13.26 -8.04 -10.32
CA GLY A 111 -14.19 -7.34 -11.17
C GLY A 111 -15.62 -7.83 -10.99
N TYR A 112 -16.59 -6.94 -11.24
CA TYR A 112 -18.00 -7.29 -11.32
C TYR A 112 -18.67 -6.58 -12.50
N ASN A 113 -19.11 -7.36 -13.49
CA ASN A 113 -19.85 -6.86 -14.64
C ASN A 113 -20.91 -7.87 -15.08
N ASP A 114 -22.03 -7.38 -15.61
CA ASP A 114 -23.10 -8.22 -16.17
C ASP A 114 -23.58 -9.36 -15.24
N SER A 115 -23.58 -9.10 -13.93
CA SER A 115 -23.93 -10.09 -12.87
C SER A 115 -22.94 -11.25 -12.72
N GLU A 116 -21.73 -11.11 -13.22
CA GLU A 116 -20.64 -12.07 -13.09
C GLU A 116 -19.46 -11.44 -12.33
N TYR A 117 -18.78 -12.25 -11.51
CA TYR A 117 -17.54 -11.87 -10.87
C TYR A 117 -16.37 -12.39 -11.68
N SER A 118 -15.30 -11.62 -11.78
CA SER A 118 -14.11 -11.99 -12.55
C SER A 118 -12.83 -11.71 -11.80
N VAL A 119 -11.89 -12.64 -11.85
CA VAL A 119 -10.53 -12.47 -11.32
C VAL A 119 -9.54 -12.77 -12.42
N PHE A 120 -8.41 -12.07 -12.44
CA PHE A 120 -7.37 -12.31 -13.43
C PHE A 120 -6.82 -13.73 -13.29
N LEU A 121 -6.64 -14.42 -14.40
CA LEU A 121 -6.08 -15.76 -14.42
C LEU A 121 -4.56 -15.67 -14.22
N GLU A 122 -4.11 -15.92 -13.00
CA GLU A 122 -2.70 -16.07 -12.65
C GLU A 122 -2.30 -17.55 -12.62
N GLU A 123 -0.99 -17.84 -12.78
CA GLU A 123 -0.44 -19.19 -12.89
C GLU A 123 -0.88 -20.13 -11.75
N LYS A 124 -0.94 -19.59 -10.52
CA LYS A 124 -1.28 -20.35 -9.31
C LYS A 124 -2.69 -20.11 -8.80
N LEU A 125 -3.57 -19.54 -9.64
CA LEU A 125 -4.97 -19.38 -9.28
C LEU A 125 -5.76 -20.66 -9.55
N VAL A 126 -6.52 -21.10 -8.55
CA VAL A 126 -7.39 -22.28 -8.64
C VAL A 126 -8.76 -21.98 -8.07
N ALA A 127 -9.81 -22.07 -8.89
CA ALA A 127 -11.19 -22.03 -8.40
C ALA A 127 -11.46 -23.22 -7.46
N LYS A 128 -12.03 -22.95 -6.29
CA LYS A 128 -12.33 -23.96 -5.26
C LYS A 128 -13.82 -24.24 -5.13
N SER A 129 -14.66 -23.25 -5.35
CA SER A 129 -16.12 -23.39 -5.30
C SER A 129 -16.82 -22.35 -6.18
N GLY A 130 -18.11 -22.56 -6.42
CA GLY A 130 -18.93 -21.75 -7.32
C GLY A 130 -18.92 -22.26 -8.76
N ASN A 131 -19.83 -21.73 -9.58
CA ASN A 131 -19.92 -22.05 -10.99
C ASN A 131 -18.89 -21.22 -11.79
N SER A 132 -17.66 -21.71 -11.88
CA SER A 132 -16.56 -21.01 -12.54
C SER A 132 -16.31 -21.49 -13.97
N GLN A 133 -15.93 -20.58 -14.86
CA GLN A 133 -15.38 -20.89 -16.18
C GLN A 133 -14.15 -20.03 -16.47
N ILE A 134 -13.23 -20.54 -17.27
CA ILE A 134 -12.11 -19.75 -17.79
C ILE A 134 -12.60 -18.99 -19.03
N SER A 135 -12.43 -17.67 -19.02
CA SER A 135 -12.65 -16.78 -20.15
C SER A 135 -11.44 -15.85 -20.22
N GLU A 136 -10.38 -16.29 -20.89
CA GLU A 136 -9.08 -15.60 -20.87
C GLU A 136 -9.23 -14.09 -21.17
N PRO A 137 -8.56 -13.24 -20.37
CA PRO A 137 -7.55 -13.55 -19.36
C PRO A 137 -8.11 -13.74 -17.93
N TYR A 138 -9.37 -14.15 -17.77
CA TYR A 138 -10.03 -14.21 -16.46
C TYR A 138 -10.55 -15.60 -16.10
N VAL A 139 -10.70 -15.84 -14.80
CA VAL A 139 -11.64 -16.82 -14.25
C VAL A 139 -12.91 -16.08 -13.88
N VAL A 140 -14.04 -16.51 -14.44
CA VAL A 140 -15.35 -15.90 -14.26
C VAL A 140 -16.21 -16.81 -13.40
N PHE A 141 -16.79 -16.25 -12.33
CA PHE A 141 -17.74 -16.91 -11.45
C PHE A 141 -19.14 -16.41 -11.79
N LYS A 142 -19.99 -17.35 -12.24
CA LYS A 142 -21.38 -17.09 -12.59
C LYS A 142 -22.27 -17.17 -11.37
N GLU A 143 -23.39 -16.47 -11.49
CA GLU A 143 -24.50 -16.50 -10.53
C GLU A 143 -24.20 -15.79 -9.20
N ASN A 144 -25.26 -15.32 -8.54
CA ASN A 144 -25.17 -14.61 -7.26
C ASN A 144 -25.09 -15.59 -6.06
N ALA A 145 -24.22 -16.60 -6.17
CA ALA A 145 -24.01 -17.64 -5.17
C ALA A 145 -22.60 -17.54 -4.55
N PRO A 146 -22.38 -18.02 -3.31
CA PRO A 146 -21.06 -18.03 -2.73
C PRO A 146 -20.05 -18.79 -3.58
N PHE A 147 -18.85 -18.23 -3.71
CA PHE A 147 -17.75 -18.83 -4.47
C PHE A 147 -16.41 -18.57 -3.80
N SER A 148 -15.38 -19.32 -4.21
CA SER A 148 -14.05 -19.14 -3.68
C SER A 148 -12.96 -19.60 -4.65
N PHE A 149 -11.80 -19.00 -4.50
CA PHE A 149 -10.59 -19.35 -5.23
C PHE A 149 -9.37 -19.30 -4.31
N GLU A 150 -8.33 -20.03 -4.69
CA GLU A 150 -7.03 -20.04 -4.04
C GLU A 150 -6.02 -19.38 -4.96
N VAL A 151 -5.08 -18.66 -4.37
CA VAL A 151 -3.85 -18.20 -5.03
C VAL A 151 -2.65 -18.66 -4.21
N GLY A 152 -1.61 -19.16 -4.87
CA GLY A 152 -0.38 -19.63 -4.24
C GLY A 152 0.80 -18.69 -4.47
N ILE A 153 1.78 -18.73 -3.57
CA ILE A 153 3.08 -18.08 -3.75
C ILE A 153 3.82 -18.62 -4.96
N PHE A 154 4.51 -17.76 -5.71
CA PHE A 154 5.33 -18.17 -6.86
C PHE A 154 6.45 -19.14 -6.43
N ASP A 155 6.76 -20.13 -7.27
CA ASP A 155 7.79 -21.14 -6.93
C ASP A 155 9.18 -20.51 -6.80
N GLU A 156 9.48 -19.48 -7.59
CA GLU A 156 10.74 -18.73 -7.54
C GLU A 156 10.99 -18.04 -6.18
N TRP A 157 9.93 -17.66 -5.47
CA TRP A 157 10.03 -17.03 -4.15
C TRP A 157 10.28 -18.03 -3.03
N LEU A 158 10.19 -19.34 -3.31
CA LEU A 158 10.46 -20.38 -2.33
C LEU A 158 11.91 -20.86 -2.45
N ASP A 159 12.59 -21.05 -1.33
CA ASP A 159 13.95 -21.63 -1.31
C ASP A 159 13.91 -23.06 -1.85
N PRO A 160 14.51 -23.33 -3.03
CA PRO A 160 14.47 -24.66 -3.65
C PRO A 160 15.25 -25.71 -2.87
N ASN A 161 16.09 -25.30 -1.92
CA ASN A 161 16.91 -26.20 -1.10
C ASN A 161 16.28 -26.51 0.26
N SER A 162 15.13 -25.90 0.58
CA SER A 162 14.45 -26.09 1.86
C SER A 162 13.40 -27.19 1.77
N THR A 163 13.32 -28.05 2.79
CA THR A 163 12.28 -29.09 2.91
C THR A 163 10.96 -28.56 3.45
N THR A 164 10.95 -27.33 3.96
CA THR A 164 9.76 -26.60 4.39
C THR A 164 9.65 -25.29 3.62
N PRO A 165 8.44 -24.76 3.36
CA PRO A 165 8.28 -23.47 2.70
C PRO A 165 9.06 -22.37 3.44
N LYS A 166 10.03 -21.76 2.75
CA LYS A 166 10.85 -20.64 3.22
C LYS A 166 11.06 -19.68 2.06
N PHE A 167 11.20 -18.40 2.37
CA PHE A 167 11.46 -17.41 1.33
C PHE A 167 12.86 -17.59 0.78
N ASN A 168 13.00 -17.47 -0.54
CA ASN A 168 14.28 -17.61 -1.21
C ASN A 168 15.22 -16.44 -0.80
N PRO A 169 16.40 -16.73 -0.22
CA PRO A 169 17.33 -15.71 0.24
C PRO A 169 17.80 -14.72 -0.84
N GLU A 170 17.78 -15.12 -2.11
CA GLU A 170 18.17 -14.25 -3.24
C GLU A 170 17.26 -13.03 -3.39
N PHE A 171 16.02 -13.10 -2.89
CA PHE A 171 15.03 -12.03 -2.96
C PHE A 171 14.92 -11.21 -1.67
N ILE A 172 15.68 -11.55 -0.61
CA ILE A 172 15.66 -10.75 0.63
C ILE A 172 16.15 -9.33 0.34
N GLY A 173 15.38 -8.34 0.84
CA GLY A 173 15.66 -6.92 0.62
C GLY A 173 15.22 -6.37 -0.74
N GLN A 174 14.74 -7.23 -1.65
CA GLN A 174 14.10 -6.77 -2.88
C GLN A 174 12.65 -6.34 -2.58
N PRO A 175 12.17 -5.25 -3.21
CA PRO A 175 10.78 -4.83 -3.05
C PRO A 175 9.83 -5.88 -3.66
N LEU A 176 8.90 -6.41 -2.85
CA LEU A 176 7.89 -7.37 -3.32
C LEU A 176 6.76 -6.71 -4.11
N VAL A 177 6.53 -5.42 -3.83
CA VAL A 177 5.53 -4.56 -4.47
C VAL A 177 6.14 -3.17 -4.63
N MET A 178 5.57 -2.36 -5.52
CA MET A 178 5.94 -0.96 -5.67
C MET A 178 5.80 -0.24 -4.32
N LYS A 179 6.82 0.54 -3.94
CA LYS A 179 6.82 1.27 -2.68
C LYS A 179 5.87 2.46 -2.80
N LYS A 180 5.21 2.84 -1.70
CA LYS A 180 4.32 4.01 -1.75
C LYS A 180 5.12 5.29 -1.94
N SER A 181 6.36 5.33 -1.42
CA SER A 181 7.27 6.46 -1.64
C SER A 181 7.62 6.71 -3.11
N ASP A 182 7.54 5.70 -3.98
CA ASP A 182 7.77 5.84 -5.42
C ASP A 182 6.80 6.86 -6.05
N ALA A 183 5.64 7.12 -5.42
CA ALA A 183 4.69 8.13 -5.86
C ALA A 183 5.22 9.58 -5.75
N ILE A 184 6.22 9.84 -4.90
CA ILE A 184 6.80 11.17 -4.67
C ILE A 184 8.29 11.27 -4.98
N LYS A 185 9.01 10.15 -5.02
CA LYS A 185 10.43 10.06 -5.40
C LYS A 185 10.65 10.44 -6.87
N GLY A 186 11.80 11.05 -7.16
CA GLY A 186 12.20 11.50 -8.50
C GLY A 186 11.44 12.72 -9.04
N LYS A 187 10.51 13.31 -8.27
CA LYS A 187 9.68 14.43 -8.71
C LYS A 187 10.18 15.75 -8.11
N SER A 188 10.37 16.76 -8.96
CA SER A 188 10.57 18.14 -8.51
C SER A 188 9.22 18.77 -8.18
N LEU A 189 9.13 19.39 -7.01
CA LEU A 189 7.88 19.84 -6.41
C LEU A 189 8.00 21.31 -6.01
N SER A 190 7.26 22.19 -6.67
CA SER A 190 7.26 23.63 -6.35
C SER A 190 5.99 24.01 -5.59
N GLN A 191 6.15 24.76 -4.51
CA GLN A 191 5.05 25.14 -3.62
C GLN A 191 4.03 26.05 -4.33
N ILE A 192 2.75 25.73 -4.14
CA ILE A 192 1.60 26.46 -4.65
C ILE A 192 0.68 26.87 -3.49
N SER A 193 -0.12 27.91 -3.70
CA SER A 193 -0.98 28.47 -2.63
C SER A 193 -2.17 27.58 -2.29
N GLU A 194 -2.63 26.77 -3.24
CA GLU A 194 -3.76 25.85 -3.14
C GLU A 194 -3.60 24.74 -4.19
N ALA A 195 -4.25 23.59 -3.99
CA ALA A 195 -4.22 22.49 -4.95
C ALA A 195 -4.70 22.95 -6.35
N ALA A 196 -3.90 22.67 -7.38
CA ALA A 196 -4.23 23.04 -8.74
C ALA A 196 -5.45 22.26 -9.25
N LYS A 197 -6.18 22.85 -10.19
CA LYS A 197 -7.33 22.21 -10.85
C LYS A 197 -7.00 21.98 -12.31
N TYR A 198 -7.51 20.87 -12.85
CA TYR A 198 -7.32 20.49 -14.24
C TYR A 198 -7.59 21.66 -15.19
N GLY A 199 -6.63 21.92 -16.09
CA GLY A 199 -6.74 23.00 -17.08
C GLY A 199 -6.48 24.41 -16.55
N THR A 200 -6.06 24.57 -15.29
CA THR A 200 -5.69 25.88 -14.71
C THR A 200 -4.21 25.90 -14.35
N PRO A 201 -3.45 26.94 -14.72
CA PRO A 201 -2.06 27.07 -14.29
C PRO A 201 -1.92 27.09 -12.76
N PRO A 202 -0.91 26.42 -12.18
CA PRO A 202 -0.70 26.44 -10.74
C PRO A 202 -0.35 27.85 -10.22
N SER A 203 -0.89 28.21 -9.07
CA SER A 203 -0.60 29.49 -8.40
C SER A 203 0.63 29.35 -7.51
N TYR A 204 1.82 29.51 -8.11
CA TYR A 204 3.10 29.37 -7.40
C TYR A 204 3.30 30.42 -6.31
N VAL A 205 3.75 29.98 -5.14
CA VAL A 205 4.13 30.88 -4.05
C VAL A 205 5.46 31.56 -4.40
N LYS A 206 5.51 32.89 -4.30
CA LYS A 206 6.75 33.64 -4.51
C LYS A 206 7.75 33.27 -3.41
N ASN A 207 8.95 32.83 -3.80
CA ASN A 207 9.96 32.26 -2.89
C ASN A 207 9.40 31.10 -2.05
N GLY A 208 8.45 30.35 -2.60
CA GLY A 208 7.94 29.13 -2.00
C GLY A 208 8.97 28.01 -2.05
N LEU A 209 8.65 26.91 -1.37
CA LEU A 209 9.52 25.75 -1.24
C LEU A 209 9.64 24.98 -2.55
N ASN A 210 10.85 24.50 -2.82
CA ASN A 210 11.11 23.45 -3.79
C ASN A 210 11.57 22.20 -3.04
N LEU A 211 10.92 21.08 -3.31
CA LEU A 211 11.27 19.77 -2.77
C LEU A 211 11.65 18.85 -3.93
N PHE A 212 12.71 18.08 -3.75
CA PHE A 212 13.05 16.97 -4.65
C PHE A 212 13.41 15.75 -3.81
N PHE A 213 12.53 14.75 -3.79
CA PHE A 213 12.79 13.48 -3.14
C PHE A 213 13.64 12.62 -4.08
N ALA A 214 14.78 12.13 -3.59
CA ALA A 214 15.68 11.32 -4.40
C ALA A 214 15.02 9.99 -4.84
N GLU A 215 15.35 9.54 -6.04
CA GLU A 215 14.79 8.30 -6.62
C GLU A 215 15.33 7.06 -5.91
N ASP A 216 16.66 6.95 -5.80
CA ASP A 216 17.34 5.74 -5.31
C ASP A 216 17.79 5.82 -3.85
N GLN A 217 17.54 6.94 -3.18
CA GLN A 217 18.04 7.20 -1.83
C GLN A 217 16.96 7.82 -0.95
N ASP A 218 17.15 7.73 0.36
CA ASP A 218 16.21 8.28 1.34
C ASP A 218 16.65 9.69 1.78
N PHE A 219 16.83 10.58 0.79
CA PHE A 219 17.07 12.00 1.03
C PHE A 219 16.11 12.90 0.25
N LEU A 220 15.97 14.12 0.74
CA LEU A 220 15.22 15.22 0.16
C LEU A 220 16.19 16.39 -0.08
N LEU A 221 16.17 16.95 -1.29
CA LEU A 221 16.81 18.22 -1.59
C LEU A 221 15.78 19.34 -1.44
N LEU A 222 15.98 20.17 -0.42
CA LEU A 222 15.16 21.32 -0.08
C LEU A 222 15.77 22.59 -0.70
N ASN A 223 14.97 23.28 -1.52
CA ASN A 223 15.34 24.51 -2.23
C ASN A 223 16.65 24.40 -3.04
N GLU A 224 16.96 23.20 -3.55
CA GLU A 224 18.18 22.90 -4.32
C GLU A 224 19.51 23.07 -3.54
N GLU A 225 19.45 23.38 -2.25
CA GLU A 225 20.62 23.77 -1.45
C GLU A 225 20.86 22.85 -0.24
N VAL A 226 19.80 22.37 0.39
CA VAL A 226 19.89 21.62 1.65
C VAL A 226 19.45 20.18 1.44
N GLU A 227 20.37 19.24 1.65
CA GLU A 227 20.09 17.81 1.68
C GLU A 227 19.66 17.39 3.09
N LEU A 228 18.53 16.68 3.18
CA LEU A 228 17.97 16.15 4.42
C LEU A 228 17.70 14.66 4.27
N GLU A 229 18.19 13.83 5.19
CA GLU A 229 17.78 12.42 5.26
C GLU A 229 16.31 12.34 5.66
N VAL A 230 15.51 11.57 4.93
CA VAL A 230 14.07 11.41 5.18
C VAL A 230 13.77 9.96 5.51
N SER A 231 12.63 9.70 6.14
CA SER A 231 12.17 8.33 6.38
C SER A 231 10.75 8.15 5.86
N TYR A 232 10.53 7.11 5.06
CA TYR A 232 9.21 6.71 4.56
C TYR A 232 8.64 5.65 5.50
N LEU A 233 7.43 5.91 6.00
CA LEU A 233 6.73 5.04 6.94
C LEU A 233 5.55 4.35 6.24
N ASP A 234 5.06 3.28 6.88
CA ASP A 234 3.99 2.39 6.42
C ASP A 234 2.59 3.04 6.23
N ASN A 235 2.47 4.37 6.15
CA ASN A 235 1.17 5.07 6.08
C ASN A 235 1.16 6.24 5.11
N ASN A 236 1.82 6.11 3.96
CA ASN A 236 2.08 7.25 3.07
C ASN A 236 2.63 8.45 3.87
N THR A 237 3.40 8.15 4.92
CA THR A 237 3.88 9.15 5.86
C THR A 237 5.35 9.32 5.62
N VAL A 238 5.79 10.55 5.44
CA VAL A 238 7.20 10.91 5.33
C VAL A 238 7.60 11.72 6.55
N LEU A 239 8.74 11.37 7.14
CA LEU A 239 9.44 12.16 8.14
C LEU A 239 10.48 13.02 7.43
N ILE A 240 10.35 14.35 7.60
CA ILE A 240 11.32 15.34 7.16
C ILE A 240 11.91 16.00 8.43
N PRO A 241 13.12 15.61 8.87
CA PRO A 241 13.77 16.21 10.02
C PRO A 241 14.42 17.55 9.65
N ILE A 242 14.29 18.55 10.52
CA ILE A 242 14.95 19.85 10.40
C ILE A 242 15.82 20.07 11.65
N GLU A 243 17.11 19.77 11.54
CA GLU A 243 18.05 19.84 12.67
C GLU A 243 18.62 21.25 12.91
N ASP A 244 18.84 22.01 11.84
CA ASP A 244 19.43 23.35 11.91
C ASP A 244 18.36 24.44 12.16
N ALA A 245 18.60 25.28 13.16
CA ALA A 245 17.77 26.44 13.47
C ALA A 245 17.90 27.59 12.44
N GLY A 246 18.88 27.52 11.55
CA GLY A 246 19.08 28.48 10.45
C GLY A 246 18.16 28.26 9.24
N ILE A 247 17.58 27.06 9.08
CA ILE A 247 16.64 26.74 8.01
C ILE A 247 15.26 27.23 8.44
N ASN A 248 14.95 28.48 8.11
CA ASN A 248 13.60 29.02 8.34
C ASN A 248 12.74 28.79 7.11
N VAL A 249 12.00 27.68 7.13
CA VAL A 249 11.11 27.27 6.04
C VAL A 249 9.67 27.38 6.50
N ALA A 250 8.88 28.22 5.84
CA ALA A 250 7.46 28.36 6.15
C ALA A 250 6.73 27.02 5.95
N GLY A 251 6.22 26.44 7.05
CA GLY A 251 5.54 25.15 7.05
C GLY A 251 6.34 23.99 7.63
N LEU A 252 7.65 24.12 7.78
CA LEU A 252 8.51 23.14 8.46
C LEU A 252 9.06 23.75 9.75
N ASN A 253 8.96 23.03 10.86
CA ASN A 253 9.49 23.48 12.14
C ASN A 253 10.81 22.76 12.43
N LYS A 254 11.64 23.35 13.29
CA LYS A 254 12.80 22.64 13.84
C LYS A 254 12.35 21.35 14.55
N GLY A 255 13.04 20.25 14.26
CA GLY A 255 12.74 18.90 14.76
C GLY A 255 12.08 18.02 13.69
N ASP A 256 11.35 17.01 14.16
CA ASP A 256 10.70 16.01 13.32
C ASP A 256 9.38 16.55 12.74
N ASN A 257 9.28 16.58 11.42
CA ASN A 257 8.04 16.93 10.73
C ASN A 257 7.48 15.71 10.01
N TYR A 258 6.33 15.22 10.46
CA TYR A 258 5.63 14.11 9.83
C TYR A 258 4.52 14.63 8.91
N PHE A 259 4.43 14.06 7.72
CA PHE A 259 3.40 14.38 6.75
C PHE A 259 2.81 13.13 6.13
N VAL A 260 1.48 13.04 6.10
CA VAL A 260 0.79 12.14 5.16
C VAL A 260 0.79 12.81 3.79
N TYR A 261 1.35 12.15 2.78
CA TYR A 261 1.36 12.65 1.41
C TYR A 261 0.18 12.13 0.59
N GLN A 262 -0.40 13.02 -0.22
CA GLN A 262 -1.48 12.71 -1.15
C GLN A 262 -1.13 13.21 -2.54
N VAL A 263 -1.11 12.30 -3.51
CA VAL A 263 -0.78 12.61 -4.90
C VAL A 263 -2.05 12.62 -5.74
N ASP A 264 -2.23 13.68 -6.51
CA ASP A 264 -3.26 13.78 -7.55
C ASP A 264 -2.56 13.99 -8.88
N GLU A 265 -2.27 12.87 -9.54
CA GLU A 265 -1.51 12.84 -10.80
C GLU A 265 -2.24 13.53 -11.94
N MET A 266 -3.58 13.47 -11.95
CA MET A 266 -4.40 14.10 -12.97
C MET A 266 -4.23 15.61 -12.97
N ASN A 267 -4.09 16.22 -11.80
CA ASN A 267 -3.88 17.65 -11.63
C ASN A 267 -2.41 18.04 -11.40
N GLY A 268 -1.50 17.07 -11.34
CA GLY A 268 -0.09 17.31 -11.04
C GLY A 268 0.13 17.93 -9.67
N ASN A 269 -0.62 17.47 -8.66
CA ASN A 269 -0.53 17.97 -7.29
C ASN A 269 0.09 16.94 -6.34
N LEU A 270 0.84 17.45 -5.37
CA LEU A 270 1.18 16.76 -4.14
C LEU A 270 0.71 17.63 -2.97
N THR A 271 -0.02 17.02 -2.03
CA THR A 271 -0.37 17.65 -0.75
C THR A 271 0.36 16.95 0.38
N LEU A 272 1.08 17.70 1.20
CA LEU A 272 1.65 17.22 2.46
C LEU A 272 0.75 17.69 3.61
N LEU A 273 0.04 16.73 4.22
CA LEU A 273 -0.84 16.96 5.36
C LEU A 273 -0.05 16.72 6.66
N PRO A 274 0.14 17.74 7.52
CA PRO A 274 0.84 17.55 8.78
C PRO A 274 0.19 16.44 9.61
N SER A 275 1.00 15.53 10.15
CA SER A 275 0.51 14.39 10.93
C SER A 275 1.31 14.20 12.22
N ASP A 276 0.86 13.30 13.08
CA ASP A 276 1.71 12.67 14.08
C ASP A 276 2.53 11.52 13.47
N LYS A 277 3.41 10.90 14.28
CA LYS A 277 4.22 9.74 13.87
C LYS A 277 3.40 8.49 13.49
N SER A 278 2.13 8.45 13.87
CA SER A 278 1.20 7.36 13.60
C SER A 278 0.39 7.61 12.31
N GLY A 279 0.60 8.75 11.64
CA GLY A 279 -0.11 9.12 10.42
C GLY A 279 -1.45 9.80 10.66
N ASN A 280 -1.79 10.17 11.91
CA ASN A 280 -3.04 10.90 12.16
C ASN A 280 -2.88 12.37 11.75
N ILE A 281 -3.73 12.85 10.84
CA ILE A 281 -3.70 14.23 10.34
C ILE A 281 -4.03 15.24 11.46
N LEU A 282 -3.17 16.25 11.61
CA LEU A 282 -3.30 17.35 12.56
C LEU A 282 -4.17 18.46 11.96
N LYS A 283 -5.47 18.47 12.29
CA LYS A 283 -6.49 19.35 11.70
C LYS A 283 -6.29 20.85 11.95
N ASP A 284 -5.51 21.21 12.96
CA ASP A 284 -5.18 22.58 13.34
C ASP A 284 -3.99 23.16 12.56
N LYS A 285 -3.26 22.32 11.80
CA LYS A 285 -2.13 22.73 10.98
C LYS A 285 -2.52 22.86 9.52
N GLN A 286 -1.93 23.85 8.84
CA GLN A 286 -2.18 24.08 7.43
C GLN A 286 -1.46 23.03 6.56
N PRO A 287 -2.13 22.45 5.55
CA PRO A 287 -1.49 21.65 4.52
C PRO A 287 -0.46 22.45 3.72
N LEU A 288 0.52 21.74 3.17
CA LEU A 288 1.44 22.29 2.17
C LEU A 288 1.09 21.70 0.80
N TYR A 289 0.87 22.58 -0.18
CA TYR A 289 0.52 22.19 -1.54
C TYR A 289 1.72 22.39 -2.47
N PHE A 290 1.95 21.42 -3.34
CA PHE A 290 3.01 21.44 -4.33
C PHE A 290 2.47 21.03 -5.69
N SER A 291 3.08 21.60 -6.74
CA SER A 291 2.86 21.14 -8.11
C SER A 291 4.08 20.37 -8.60
N THR A 292 3.83 19.27 -9.32
CA THR A 292 4.82 18.55 -10.13
C THR A 292 5.02 19.20 -11.50
N ILE A 293 4.19 20.19 -11.86
CA ILE A 293 4.33 20.94 -13.10
C ILE A 293 5.45 21.96 -12.90
N PRO A 294 6.47 21.98 -13.79
CA PRO A 294 7.56 22.95 -13.70
C PRO A 294 7.02 24.38 -13.78
N LYS A 295 7.58 25.27 -12.98
CA LYS A 295 7.33 26.70 -13.12
C LYS A 295 7.86 27.14 -14.49
N GLU A 296 6.99 27.65 -15.36
CA GLU A 296 7.45 28.30 -16.59
C GLU A 296 8.39 29.45 -16.21
N GLY A 297 9.60 29.42 -16.78
CA GLY A 297 10.69 30.37 -16.50
C GLY A 297 10.48 31.74 -17.10
#